data_AF-A0A7Y7CXG2-F1
#
_entry.id   AF-A0A7Y7CXG2-F1
#
_cell.length_a   1.000
_cell.length_b   1.000
_cell.length_c   1.000
_cell.angle_alpha   90.00
_cell.angle_beta   90.00
_cell.angle_gamma   90.00
#
_symmetry.space_group_name_H-M   'P 1'
#
loop_
_entity.id
_entity.type
_entity.pdbx_description
1 polymer ?
#
loop_
_entity_poly.entity_id
_entity_poly.type
_entity_poly.pdbx_seq_one_letter_code
_entity_poly.pdbx_strand_id
1 'polypeptide(L)'
;MKTPIKILTLILPLLFITSCKDEVIPDDNPAPNPRIETGSPHLDSIINDTPYETLSNEEVDAIYQMREEEKLARDLYATAADTFGLFIFNNISASEQKHMRAMWALIEKYDLNDPVVDDSRGAFSTTEFQQLYSELLPSFSTHLDSALLKGSFIEELDIHDLRNLKEITDNVDMTMIFDNLERGSRNHLRGFHDQQVQRGLTYTPVFLSQAEYDSIVNSPKEH
;
A
#
# COMPACT_ATOMS: atom_id res chain seq x y z
N MET A 1 -27.44 -9.05 -12.90
CA MET A 1 -26.59 -10.13 -12.34
C MET A 1 -25.37 -9.47 -11.73
N LYS A 2 -25.20 -9.52 -10.40
CA LYS A 2 -23.96 -9.10 -9.77
C LYS A 2 -22.93 -10.17 -10.12
N THR A 3 -21.99 -9.86 -11.01
CA THR A 3 -20.82 -10.71 -11.24
C THR A 3 -20.15 -10.88 -9.88
N PRO A 4 -19.89 -12.11 -9.40
CA PRO A 4 -19.13 -12.26 -8.17
C PRO A 4 -17.77 -11.61 -8.43
N ILE A 5 -17.44 -10.58 -7.63
CA ILE A 5 -16.08 -10.06 -7.53
C ILE A 5 -15.27 -11.30 -7.14
N LYS A 6 -14.43 -11.80 -8.06
CA LYS A 6 -13.41 -12.75 -7.65
C LYS A 6 -12.60 -11.96 -6.64
N ILE A 7 -12.60 -12.39 -5.38
CA ILE A 7 -11.66 -11.88 -4.40
C ILE A 7 -10.31 -12.25 -4.99
N LEU A 8 -9.71 -11.32 -5.72
CA LEU A 8 -8.32 -11.39 -6.09
C LEU A 8 -7.63 -11.18 -4.74
N THR A 9 -7.47 -12.27 -3.98
CA THR A 9 -6.36 -12.32 -3.03
C THR A 9 -5.17 -11.95 -3.89
N LEU A 10 -4.66 -10.74 -3.72
CA LEU A 10 -3.38 -10.35 -4.27
C LEU A 10 -2.27 -11.03 -3.46
N ILE A 11 -2.49 -12.27 -3.04
CA ILE A 11 -1.41 -13.23 -2.95
C ILE A 11 -1.03 -13.43 -4.41
N LEU A 12 -0.19 -12.54 -4.93
CA LEU A 12 0.51 -12.74 -6.18
C LEU A 12 1.01 -14.18 -6.08
N PRO A 13 0.47 -15.13 -6.86
CA PRO A 13 0.92 -16.50 -6.72
C PRO A 13 2.40 -16.43 -7.00
N LEU A 14 3.22 -16.73 -5.98
CA LEU A 14 4.68 -16.70 -6.06
C LEU A 14 5.02 -17.27 -7.42
N LEU A 15 5.38 -16.39 -8.35
CA LEU A 15 5.80 -16.82 -9.66
C LEU A 15 7.15 -17.40 -9.35
N PHE A 16 7.18 -18.72 -9.12
CA PHE A 16 8.39 -19.53 -9.11
C PHE A 16 8.96 -19.48 -10.53
N ILE A 17 9.45 -18.31 -10.93
CA ILE A 17 10.47 -18.23 -11.94
C ILE A 17 11.67 -18.82 -11.21
N THR A 18 11.98 -20.08 -11.51
CA THR A 18 13.25 -20.70 -11.15
C THR A 18 14.36 -20.00 -11.95
N SER A 19 14.55 -18.71 -11.69
CA SER A 19 15.81 -18.05 -11.83
C SER A 19 16.37 -18.07 -10.42
N CYS A 20 17.55 -18.65 -10.22
CA CYS A 20 18.30 -18.37 -9.00
C CYS A 20 18.56 -16.85 -9.00
N LYS A 21 17.61 -16.07 -8.48
CA LYS A 21 17.89 -14.71 -8.07
C LYS A 21 18.69 -14.89 -6.80
N ASP A 22 19.98 -14.62 -6.89
CA ASP A 22 20.84 -14.57 -5.72
C ASP A 22 20.26 -13.55 -4.74
N GLU A 23 20.40 -13.80 -3.43
CA GLU A 23 20.04 -12.83 -2.40
C GLU A 23 20.64 -11.45 -2.72
N VAL A 24 19.91 -10.38 -2.43
CA VAL A 24 20.45 -9.02 -2.61
C VAL A 24 21.37 -8.75 -1.44
N ILE A 25 22.64 -9.06 -1.63
CA ILE A 25 23.71 -8.80 -0.66
C ILE A 25 24.08 -7.32 -0.78
N PRO A 26 23.94 -6.53 0.30
CA PRO A 26 24.36 -5.14 0.30
C PRO A 26 25.86 -5.04 0.05
N ASP A 27 26.31 -3.99 -0.66
CA ASP A 27 27.74 -3.69 -0.76
C ASP A 27 28.30 -3.48 0.66
N ASP A 28 29.36 -4.19 1.04
CA ASP A 28 30.07 -4.05 2.33
C ASP A 28 30.68 -2.64 2.51
N ASN A 29 30.76 -1.86 1.44
CA ASN A 29 31.28 -0.50 1.44
C ASN A 29 30.52 0.37 0.41
N PRO A 30 29.22 0.62 0.64
CA PRO A 30 28.45 1.39 -0.32
C PRO A 30 29.08 2.78 -0.41
N ALA A 31 29.22 3.29 -1.64
CA ALA A 31 29.48 4.72 -1.82
C ALA A 31 28.48 5.49 -0.94
N PRO A 32 28.85 6.60 -0.28
CA PRO A 32 27.95 7.30 0.63
C PRO A 32 26.66 7.61 -0.13
N ASN A 33 25.63 6.81 0.10
CA ASN A 33 24.35 6.99 -0.56
C ASN A 33 23.83 8.34 -0.04
N PRO A 34 23.34 9.25 -0.90
CA PRO A 34 22.58 10.39 -0.41
C PRO A 34 21.59 9.94 0.67
N ARG A 35 21.44 10.77 1.71
CA ARG A 35 20.53 10.52 2.84
C ARG A 35 19.19 9.99 2.31
N ILE A 36 18.78 8.81 2.75
CA ILE A 36 17.53 8.19 2.35
C ILE A 36 16.36 8.99 2.94
N GLU A 37 15.40 9.40 2.12
CA GLU A 37 14.26 10.22 2.54
C GLU A 37 12.95 9.43 2.43
N THR A 38 12.34 9.07 3.54
CA THR A 38 11.06 8.36 3.57
C THR A 38 9.85 9.28 3.39
N GLY A 39 10.04 10.60 3.50
CA GLY A 39 8.95 11.57 3.62
C GLY A 39 8.43 11.74 5.05
N SER A 40 9.05 11.07 6.03
CA SER A 40 8.80 11.22 7.46
C SER A 40 10.14 11.44 8.19
N PRO A 41 10.38 12.61 8.82
CA PRO A 41 11.65 12.88 9.49
C PRO A 41 12.04 11.84 10.55
N HIS A 42 11.03 11.22 11.19
CA HIS A 42 11.26 10.16 12.17
C HIS A 42 11.80 8.88 11.51
N LEU A 43 11.17 8.44 10.42
CA LEU A 43 11.62 7.27 9.67
C LEU A 43 12.95 7.55 8.96
N ASP A 44 13.17 8.76 8.44
CA ASP A 44 14.47 9.12 7.85
C ASP A 44 15.62 8.88 8.83
N SER A 45 15.49 9.31 10.09
CA SER A 45 16.56 9.08 11.08
C SER A 45 16.80 7.58 11.23
N ILE A 46 15.74 6.80 11.44
CA ILE A 46 15.87 5.39 11.73
C ILE A 46 16.47 4.63 10.53
N ILE A 47 15.92 4.82 9.32
CA ILE A 47 16.38 4.12 8.11
C ILE A 47 17.83 4.45 7.77
N ASN A 48 18.29 5.68 8.02
CA ASN A 48 19.70 6.03 7.80
C ASN A 48 20.64 5.52 8.92
N ASP A 49 20.12 5.23 10.11
CA ASP A 49 20.89 4.74 11.26
C ASP A 49 20.91 3.20 11.34
N THR A 50 19.94 2.50 10.75
CA THR A 50 19.87 1.04 10.67
C THR A 50 20.86 0.51 9.63
N PRO A 51 21.70 -0.49 9.97
CA PRO A 51 22.64 -1.08 9.01
C PRO A 51 21.89 -1.75 7.86
N TYR A 52 22.61 -1.96 6.76
CA TYR A 52 22.09 -2.74 5.65
C TYR A 52 21.98 -4.22 6.03
N GLU A 53 20.87 -4.84 5.62
CA GLU A 53 20.64 -6.28 5.78
C GLU A 53 20.47 -6.92 4.39
N THR A 54 20.82 -8.20 4.25
CA THR A 54 20.56 -8.91 2.99
C THR A 54 19.06 -9.08 2.78
N LEU A 55 18.58 -8.81 1.56
CA LEU A 55 17.19 -9.12 1.21
C LEU A 55 17.08 -10.50 0.57
N SER A 56 16.13 -11.28 1.08
CA SER A 56 15.60 -12.44 0.39
C SER A 56 14.82 -12.05 -0.86
N ASN A 57 14.53 -13.02 -1.74
CA ASN A 57 13.70 -12.76 -2.92
C ASN A 57 12.26 -12.41 -2.52
N GLU A 58 11.76 -13.06 -1.48
CA GLU A 58 10.44 -12.82 -0.91
C GLU A 58 10.31 -11.37 -0.40
N GLU A 59 11.36 -10.83 0.21
CA GLU A 59 11.39 -9.43 0.67
C GLU A 59 11.47 -8.42 -0.49
N VAL A 60 12.24 -8.73 -1.53
CA VAL A 60 12.25 -7.90 -2.75
C VAL A 60 10.87 -7.87 -3.41
N ASP A 61 10.22 -9.03 -3.53
CA ASP A 61 8.88 -9.12 -4.10
C ASP A 61 7.84 -8.38 -3.22
N ALA A 62 7.98 -8.44 -1.89
CA ALA A 62 7.16 -7.67 -0.94
C ALA A 62 7.32 -6.15 -1.11
N ILE A 63 8.55 -5.67 -1.30
CA ILE A 63 8.82 -4.24 -1.57
C ILE A 63 8.13 -3.80 -2.86
N TYR A 64 8.23 -4.61 -3.92
CA TYR A 64 7.61 -4.30 -5.20
C TYR A 64 6.08 -4.35 -5.14
N GLN A 65 5.51 -5.32 -4.42
CA GLN A 65 4.07 -5.41 -4.19
C GLN A 65 3.57 -4.12 -3.53
N MET A 66 4.11 -3.76 -2.36
CA MET A 66 3.62 -2.58 -1.63
C MET A 66 3.89 -1.28 -2.40
N ARG A 67 4.96 -1.19 -3.19
CA ARG A 67 5.23 -0.04 -4.04
C ARG A 67 4.12 0.22 -5.06
N GLU A 68 3.58 -0.81 -5.72
CA GLU A 68 2.48 -0.68 -6.68
C GLU A 68 1.10 -0.67 -6.01
N GLU A 69 0.93 -1.30 -4.84
CA GLU A 69 -0.33 -1.27 -4.07
C GLU A 69 -0.64 0.15 -3.56
N GLU A 70 0.36 0.84 -3.01
CA GLU A 70 0.21 2.23 -2.59
C GLU A 70 -0.06 3.17 -3.78
N LYS A 71 0.50 2.87 -4.96
CA LYS A 71 0.19 3.58 -6.20
C LYS A 71 -1.24 3.34 -6.65
N LEU A 72 -1.75 2.12 -6.53
CA LEU A 72 -3.14 1.77 -6.82
C LEU A 72 -4.11 2.62 -5.98
N ALA A 73 -3.89 2.66 -4.66
CA ALA A 73 -4.66 3.48 -3.74
C ALA A 73 -4.59 4.97 -4.13
N ARG A 74 -3.37 5.51 -4.28
CA ARG A 74 -3.12 6.91 -4.68
C ARG A 74 -3.90 7.29 -5.94
N ASP A 75 -3.81 6.49 -6.99
CA ASP A 75 -4.34 6.78 -8.32
C ASP A 75 -5.87 6.71 -8.35
N LEU A 76 -6.47 5.73 -7.66
CA LEU A 76 -7.93 5.61 -7.52
C LEU A 76 -8.51 6.75 -6.68
N TYR A 77 -7.85 7.12 -5.59
CA TYR A 77 -8.27 8.24 -4.74
C TYR A 77 -8.11 9.58 -5.43
N ALA A 78 -7.03 9.79 -6.19
CA ALA A 78 -6.88 10.98 -7.02
C ALA A 78 -8.02 11.08 -8.07
N THR A 79 -8.41 9.95 -8.67
CA THR A 79 -9.55 9.91 -9.59
C THR A 79 -10.86 10.31 -8.92
N ALA A 80 -11.14 9.77 -7.73
CA ALA A 80 -12.35 10.12 -6.99
C ALA A 80 -12.32 11.56 -6.45
N ALA A 81 -11.15 12.10 -6.11
CA ALA A 81 -10.98 13.50 -5.74
C ALA A 81 -11.36 14.42 -6.91
N ASP A 82 -10.85 14.15 -8.11
CA ASP A 82 -11.19 14.91 -9.32
C ASP A 82 -12.67 14.78 -9.70
N THR A 83 -13.25 13.59 -9.51
CA THR A 83 -14.63 13.28 -9.92
C THR A 83 -15.67 13.85 -8.95
N PHE A 84 -15.46 13.67 -7.64
CA PHE A 84 -16.48 13.98 -6.63
C PHE A 84 -16.15 15.21 -5.78
N GLY A 85 -14.90 15.66 -5.75
CA GLY A 85 -14.47 16.85 -5.01
C GLY A 85 -14.55 16.72 -3.48
N LEU A 86 -14.63 15.50 -2.94
CA LEU A 86 -14.63 15.28 -1.49
C LEU A 86 -13.21 15.33 -0.92
N PHE A 87 -13.03 16.12 0.13
CA PHE A 87 -11.73 16.30 0.79
C PHE A 87 -11.07 15.00 1.26
N ILE A 88 -11.86 13.98 1.63
CA ILE A 88 -11.31 12.70 2.08
C ILE A 88 -10.41 12.06 1.00
N PHE A 89 -10.85 12.01 -0.25
CA PHE A 89 -10.08 11.36 -1.32
C PHE A 89 -8.78 12.11 -1.61
N ASN A 90 -8.82 13.45 -1.61
CA ASN A 90 -7.61 14.25 -1.80
C ASN A 90 -6.61 14.07 -0.65
N ASN A 91 -7.09 14.07 0.60
CA ASN A 91 -6.23 13.92 1.77
C ASN A 91 -5.59 12.53 1.84
N ILE A 92 -6.36 11.47 1.54
CA ILE A 92 -5.86 10.11 1.56
C ILE A 92 -4.92 9.89 0.36
N SER A 93 -5.26 10.33 -0.85
CA SER A 93 -4.33 10.28 -2.00
C SER A 93 -2.98 10.97 -1.71
N ALA A 94 -2.98 12.11 -1.02
CA ALA A 94 -1.76 12.77 -0.58
C ALA A 94 -0.99 11.99 0.51
N SER A 95 -1.68 11.16 1.30
CA SER A 95 -1.06 10.22 2.22
C SER A 95 -0.41 9.06 1.49
N GLU A 96 -1.08 8.48 0.49
CA GLU A 96 -0.53 7.35 -0.29
C GLU A 96 0.68 7.77 -1.10
N GLN A 97 0.75 9.03 -1.53
CA GLN A 97 1.98 9.55 -2.12
C GLN A 97 3.18 9.49 -1.14
N LYS A 98 2.93 9.65 0.17
CA LYS A 98 3.98 9.51 1.19
C LYS A 98 4.31 8.04 1.45
N HIS A 99 3.32 7.15 1.45
CA HIS A 99 3.56 5.70 1.55
C HIS A 99 4.39 5.21 0.37
N MET A 100 4.04 5.61 -0.85
CA MET A 100 4.84 5.40 -2.05
C MET A 100 6.29 5.90 -1.86
N ARG A 101 6.50 7.10 -1.28
CA ARG A 101 7.86 7.62 -1.03
C ARG A 101 8.62 6.77 -0.01
N ALA A 102 7.95 6.26 1.02
CA ALA A 102 8.54 5.36 2.00
C ALA A 102 8.96 4.02 1.34
N MET A 103 8.13 3.46 0.44
CA MET A 103 8.53 2.28 -0.33
C MET A 103 9.68 2.55 -1.30
N TRP A 104 9.69 3.72 -1.96
CA TRP A 104 10.81 4.15 -2.80
C TRP A 104 12.11 4.30 -2.00
N ALA A 105 12.04 4.67 -0.71
CA ALA A 105 13.22 4.73 0.15
C ALA A 105 13.87 3.35 0.39
N LEU A 106 13.09 2.26 0.46
CA LEU A 106 13.64 0.90 0.49
C LEU A 106 14.29 0.54 -0.85
N ILE A 107 13.65 0.89 -1.96
CA ILE A 107 14.19 0.68 -3.30
C ILE A 107 15.53 1.40 -3.47
N GLU A 108 15.63 2.67 -3.05
CA GLU A 108 16.87 3.46 -3.07
C GLU A 108 17.93 2.91 -2.12
N LYS A 109 17.54 2.49 -0.91
CA LYS A 109 18.47 1.95 0.07
C LYS A 109 19.10 0.68 -0.49
N TYR A 110 18.31 -0.27 -0.97
CA TYR A 110 18.77 -1.59 -1.41
C TYR A 110 19.16 -1.67 -2.89
N ASP A 111 19.32 -0.54 -3.58
CA ASP A 111 19.70 -0.43 -5.01
C ASP A 111 18.85 -1.32 -5.93
N LEU A 112 17.53 -1.34 -5.68
CA LEU A 112 16.56 -2.12 -6.44
C LEU A 112 16.06 -1.34 -7.67
N ASN A 113 15.55 -2.07 -8.67
CA ASN A 113 14.87 -1.45 -9.81
C ASN A 113 13.40 -1.20 -9.45
N ASP A 114 12.93 0.05 -9.50
CA ASP A 114 11.53 0.37 -9.18
C ASP A 114 10.55 -0.22 -10.21
N PRO A 115 9.51 -0.95 -9.76
CA PRO A 115 8.45 -1.41 -10.65
C PRO A 115 7.62 -0.26 -11.25
N VAL A 116 7.59 0.93 -10.62
CA VAL A 116 6.88 2.10 -11.15
C VAL A 116 7.75 2.84 -12.17
N VAL A 117 7.82 2.30 -13.38
CA VAL A 117 8.57 2.90 -14.50
C VAL A 117 7.82 4.02 -15.22
N ASP A 118 6.50 4.07 -15.06
CA ASP A 118 5.62 5.13 -15.53
C ASP A 118 4.69 5.57 -14.38
N ASP A 119 4.92 6.78 -13.86
CA ASP A 119 4.11 7.33 -12.77
C ASP A 119 2.80 7.97 -13.25
N SER A 120 2.44 7.80 -14.53
CA SER A 120 1.13 8.20 -15.02
C SER A 120 0.02 7.44 -14.30
N ARG A 121 -1.10 8.14 -14.08
CA ARG A 121 -2.24 7.61 -13.33
C ARG A 121 -2.80 6.36 -14.02
N GLY A 122 -2.85 5.25 -13.30
CA GLY A 122 -3.42 4.00 -13.81
C GLY A 122 -2.46 3.14 -14.64
N ALA A 123 -1.20 3.53 -14.79
CA ALA A 123 -0.16 2.70 -15.39
C ALA A 123 0.49 1.80 -14.33
N PHE A 124 0.49 0.49 -14.56
CA PHE A 124 1.13 -0.50 -13.68
C PHE A 124 1.95 -1.48 -14.52
N SER A 125 3.13 -1.84 -14.02
CA SER A 125 4.01 -2.81 -14.66
C SER A 125 3.54 -4.24 -14.38
N THR A 126 3.05 -4.49 -13.18
CA THR A 126 2.51 -5.79 -12.78
C THR A 126 1.10 -5.96 -13.32
N THR A 127 0.86 -7.11 -13.97
CA THR A 127 -0.40 -7.38 -14.67
C THR A 127 -1.58 -7.44 -13.70
N GLU A 128 -1.38 -7.96 -12.50
CA GLU A 128 -2.38 -8.10 -11.45
C GLU A 128 -2.82 -6.72 -10.92
N PHE A 129 -1.89 -5.79 -10.68
CA PHE A 129 -2.23 -4.41 -10.30
C PHE A 129 -2.93 -3.66 -11.44
N GLN A 130 -2.51 -3.84 -12.69
CA GLN A 130 -3.19 -3.24 -13.84
C GLN A 130 -4.64 -3.73 -13.97
N GLN A 131 -4.87 -5.02 -13.73
CA GLN A 131 -6.21 -5.62 -13.72
C GLN A 131 -7.05 -5.10 -12.56
N LEU A 132 -6.49 -5.07 -11.35
CA LEU A 132 -7.19 -4.58 -10.16
C LEU A 132 -7.58 -3.10 -10.28
N TYR A 133 -6.68 -2.25 -10.79
CA TYR A 133 -6.99 -0.86 -11.09
C TYR A 133 -8.15 -0.75 -12.08
N SER A 134 -8.11 -1.50 -13.17
CA SER A 134 -9.15 -1.49 -14.21
C SER A 134 -10.50 -1.95 -13.66
N GLU A 135 -10.52 -2.93 -12.76
CA GLU A 135 -11.72 -3.43 -12.10
C GLU A 135 -12.31 -2.40 -11.13
N LEU A 136 -11.47 -1.71 -10.36
CA LEU A 136 -11.92 -0.77 -9.34
C LEU A 136 -12.28 0.61 -9.88
N LEU A 137 -11.62 1.07 -10.95
CA LEU A 137 -11.76 2.42 -11.51
C LEU A 137 -13.21 2.87 -11.75
N PRO A 138 -14.14 2.04 -12.27
CA PRO A 138 -15.54 2.46 -12.43
C PRO A 138 -16.20 2.87 -11.12
N SER A 139 -15.82 2.27 -9.98
CA SER A 139 -16.35 2.62 -8.67
C SER A 139 -15.91 4.03 -8.24
N PHE A 140 -14.67 4.41 -8.55
CA PHE A 140 -14.08 5.70 -8.19
C PHE A 140 -14.41 6.84 -9.16
N SER A 141 -15.01 6.55 -10.32
CA SER A 141 -15.31 7.54 -11.36
C SER A 141 -16.81 7.73 -11.64
N THR A 142 -17.68 6.86 -11.13
CA THR A 142 -19.11 6.88 -11.48
C THR A 142 -20.04 7.11 -10.28
N HIS A 143 -19.74 6.52 -9.12
CA HIS A 143 -20.65 6.53 -7.97
C HIS A 143 -19.93 6.81 -6.66
N LEU A 144 -20.26 7.93 -6.01
CA LEU A 144 -19.63 8.35 -4.76
C LEU A 144 -19.74 7.29 -3.66
N ASP A 145 -20.92 6.71 -3.45
CA ASP A 145 -21.12 5.69 -2.41
C ASP A 145 -20.26 4.44 -2.68
N SER A 146 -20.16 4.03 -3.94
CA SER A 146 -19.27 2.93 -4.35
C SER A 146 -17.80 3.28 -4.12
N ALA A 147 -17.38 4.50 -4.38
CA ALA A 147 -16.01 4.96 -4.13
C ALA A 147 -15.67 4.93 -2.64
N LEU A 148 -16.59 5.34 -1.76
CA LEU A 148 -16.39 5.28 -0.31
C LEU A 148 -16.32 3.85 0.21
N LEU A 149 -17.16 2.94 -0.30
CA LEU A 149 -17.13 1.52 0.08
C LEU A 149 -15.88 0.82 -0.47
N LYS A 150 -15.46 1.16 -1.69
CA LYS A 150 -14.24 0.62 -2.29
C LYS A 150 -12.97 1.23 -1.69
N GLY A 151 -13.03 2.42 -1.11
CA GLY A 151 -11.98 2.95 -0.24
C GLY A 151 -11.71 2.00 0.92
N SER A 152 -12.72 1.67 1.74
CA SER A 152 -12.54 0.69 2.82
C SER A 152 -12.04 -0.69 2.36
N PHE A 153 -12.46 -1.14 1.18
CA PHE A 153 -11.94 -2.39 0.60
C PHE A 153 -10.44 -2.33 0.30
N ILE A 154 -9.93 -1.22 -0.23
CA ILE A 154 -8.51 -1.04 -0.51
C ILE A 154 -7.73 -0.97 0.80
N GLU A 155 -8.19 -0.19 1.78
CA GLU A 155 -7.50 -0.11 3.08
C GLU A 155 -7.47 -1.44 3.83
N GLU A 156 -8.50 -2.28 3.68
CA GLU A 156 -8.46 -3.63 4.23
C GLU A 156 -7.48 -4.55 3.53
N LEU A 157 -7.41 -4.47 2.19
CA LEU A 157 -6.45 -5.23 1.40
C LEU A 157 -5.03 -4.87 1.86
N ASP A 158 -4.75 -3.58 1.96
CA ASP A 158 -3.45 -3.05 2.37
C ASP A 158 -3.06 -3.48 3.79
N ILE A 159 -3.97 -3.38 4.76
CA ILE A 159 -3.74 -3.88 6.14
C ILE A 159 -3.49 -5.39 6.14
N HIS A 160 -4.26 -6.15 5.37
CA HIS A 160 -4.14 -7.60 5.31
C HIS A 160 -2.80 -8.02 4.70
N ASP A 161 -2.40 -7.39 3.59
CA ASP A 161 -1.18 -7.74 2.87
C ASP A 161 0.05 -7.30 3.67
N LEU A 162 0.07 -6.09 4.25
CA LEU A 162 1.13 -5.65 5.18
C LEU A 162 1.33 -6.61 6.36
N ARG A 163 0.24 -7.12 6.95
CA ARG A 163 0.35 -8.09 8.06
C ARG A 163 0.94 -9.42 7.59
N ASN A 164 0.51 -9.94 6.45
CA ASN A 164 1.07 -11.19 5.91
C ASN A 164 2.54 -11.04 5.54
N LEU A 165 2.92 -9.90 4.95
CA LEU A 165 4.30 -9.62 4.57
C LEU A 165 5.22 -9.48 5.81
N LYS A 166 4.71 -8.92 6.91
CA LYS A 166 5.44 -8.85 8.19
C LYS A 166 5.71 -10.21 8.83
N GLU A 167 4.97 -11.26 8.50
CA GLU A 167 5.22 -12.61 9.01
C GLU A 167 6.37 -13.33 8.28
N ILE A 168 6.80 -12.80 7.12
CA ILE A 168 7.82 -13.45 6.27
C ILE A 168 9.13 -12.66 6.17
N THR A 169 9.22 -11.47 6.75
CA THR A 169 10.43 -10.64 6.79
C THR A 169 10.96 -10.54 8.22
N ASP A 170 12.29 -10.57 8.37
CA ASP A 170 12.99 -10.18 9.58
C ASP A 170 13.82 -8.88 9.40
N ASN A 171 13.80 -8.31 8.19
CA ASN A 171 14.43 -7.03 7.88
C ASN A 171 13.80 -5.87 8.68
N VAL A 172 14.65 -5.16 9.41
CA VAL A 172 14.25 -4.12 10.35
C VAL A 172 13.69 -2.90 9.62
N ASP A 173 14.30 -2.51 8.49
CA ASP A 173 13.83 -1.36 7.70
C ASP A 173 12.43 -1.61 7.15
N MET A 174 12.19 -2.81 6.60
CA MET A 174 10.89 -3.21 6.06
C MET A 174 9.82 -3.23 7.14
N THR A 175 10.10 -3.85 8.28
CA THR A 175 9.17 -3.91 9.42
C THR A 175 8.73 -2.51 9.86
N MET A 176 9.68 -1.58 9.99
CA MET A 176 9.40 -0.20 10.40
C MET A 176 8.56 0.58 9.39
N ILE A 177 8.82 0.40 8.10
CA ILE A 177 8.03 1.04 7.04
C ILE A 177 6.63 0.42 6.98
N PHE A 178 6.52 -0.90 7.01
CA PHE A 178 5.23 -1.61 6.99
C PHE A 178 4.35 -1.26 8.19
N ASP A 179 4.91 -1.14 9.39
CA ASP A 179 4.16 -0.68 10.57
C ASP A 179 3.65 0.76 10.42
N ASN A 180 4.45 1.63 9.79
CA ASN A 180 4.03 3.00 9.51
C ASN A 180 2.92 3.06 8.46
N LEU A 181 3.02 2.28 7.38
CA LEU A 181 2.00 2.16 6.34
C LEU A 181 0.70 1.62 6.96
N GLU A 182 0.74 0.51 7.70
CA GLU A 182 -0.47 -0.11 8.28
C GLU A 182 -1.19 0.86 9.24
N ARG A 183 -0.44 1.69 9.98
CA ARG A 183 -1.01 2.77 10.80
C ARG A 183 -1.73 3.81 9.94
N GLY A 184 -1.17 4.17 8.79
CA GLY A 184 -1.80 5.02 7.78
C GLY A 184 -3.12 4.42 7.30
N SER A 185 -3.09 3.18 6.83
CA SER A 185 -4.24 2.47 6.26
C SER A 185 -5.36 2.29 7.30
N ARG A 186 -5.03 2.00 8.57
CA ARG A 186 -6.02 2.00 9.68
C ARG A 186 -6.68 3.37 9.87
N ASN A 187 -5.92 4.46 9.73
CA ASN A 187 -6.46 5.82 9.82
C ASN A 187 -7.31 6.20 8.59
N HIS A 188 -6.95 5.73 7.40
CA HIS A 188 -7.75 5.88 6.19
C HIS A 188 -9.06 5.11 6.29
N LEU A 189 -9.02 3.87 6.80
CA LEU A 189 -10.19 3.02 7.05
C LEU A 189 -11.18 3.71 7.99
N ARG A 190 -10.69 4.31 9.10
CA ARG A 190 -11.51 5.17 9.99
C ARG A 190 -12.13 6.35 9.22
N GLY A 191 -11.34 7.01 8.36
CA GLY A 191 -11.83 8.11 7.53
C GLY A 191 -12.97 7.71 6.59
N PHE A 192 -12.83 6.58 5.88
CA PHE A 192 -13.87 6.07 5.00
C PHE A 192 -15.11 5.64 5.80
N HIS A 193 -14.92 4.96 6.94
CA HIS A 193 -16.00 4.62 7.86
C HIS A 193 -16.80 5.85 8.30
N ASP A 194 -16.15 6.93 8.71
CA ASP A 194 -16.81 8.18 9.09
C ASP A 194 -17.68 8.74 7.95
N GLN A 195 -17.17 8.71 6.71
CA GLN A 195 -17.94 9.18 5.55
C GLN A 195 -19.13 8.28 5.22
N GLN A 196 -19.00 6.98 5.43
CA GLN A 196 -20.05 5.99 5.20
C GLN A 196 -21.17 6.15 6.23
N VAL A 197 -20.85 6.24 7.53
CA VAL A 197 -21.84 6.45 8.61
C VAL A 197 -22.63 7.74 8.39
N GLN A 198 -21.97 8.84 8.04
CA GLN A 198 -22.63 10.12 7.75
C GLN A 198 -23.63 10.04 6.58
N ARG A 199 -23.49 9.04 5.71
CA ARG A 199 -24.34 8.83 4.52
C ARG A 199 -25.30 7.64 4.68
N GLY A 200 -25.32 6.98 5.83
CA GLY A 200 -26.13 5.79 6.06
C GLY A 200 -25.69 4.58 5.21
N LEU A 201 -24.42 4.54 4.79
CA LEU A 201 -23.83 3.41 4.10
C LEU A 201 -23.36 2.37 5.12
N THR A 202 -23.39 1.11 4.72
CA THR A 202 -22.83 0.00 5.50
C THR A 202 -21.82 -0.74 4.67
N TYR A 203 -20.64 -0.93 5.23
CA TYR A 203 -19.58 -1.72 4.65
C TYR A 203 -19.46 -3.04 5.44
N THR A 204 -19.20 -4.14 4.72
CA THR A 204 -18.93 -5.45 5.30
C THR A 204 -17.50 -5.81 4.93
N PRO A 205 -16.63 -6.09 5.92
CA PRO A 205 -15.23 -6.37 5.70
C PRO A 205 -15.05 -7.64 4.86
N VAL A 206 -14.01 -7.65 4.03
CA VAL A 206 -13.71 -8.74 3.09
C VAL A 206 -12.44 -9.47 3.46
N PHE A 207 -11.43 -8.74 3.95
CA PHE A 207 -10.13 -9.31 4.32
C PHE A 207 -9.97 -9.40 5.84
N LEU A 208 -10.47 -8.41 6.57
CA LEU A 208 -10.47 -8.43 8.03
C LEU A 208 -11.69 -9.21 8.56
N SER A 209 -11.57 -9.80 9.75
CA SER A 209 -12.77 -10.24 10.45
C SER A 209 -13.62 -9.04 10.88
N GLN A 210 -14.93 -9.24 11.06
CA GLN A 210 -15.80 -8.17 11.56
C GLN A 210 -15.32 -7.59 12.89
N ALA A 211 -14.83 -8.43 13.80
CA ALA A 211 -14.33 -7.99 15.10
C ALA A 211 -13.07 -7.11 14.96
N GLU A 212 -12.16 -7.44 14.05
CA GLU A 212 -10.96 -6.63 13.79
C GLU A 212 -11.31 -5.30 13.13
N TYR A 213 -12.15 -5.31 12.09
CA TYR A 213 -12.67 -4.10 11.47
C TYR A 213 -13.31 -3.18 12.51
N ASP A 214 -14.22 -3.72 13.33
CA ASP A 214 -14.92 -2.97 14.38
C ASP A 214 -13.94 -2.40 15.42
N SER A 215 -12.88 -3.15 15.76
CA SER A 215 -11.85 -2.67 16.69
C SER A 215 -11.06 -1.48 16.15
N ILE A 216 -10.85 -1.42 14.83
CA ILE A 216 -10.13 -0.33 14.16
C ILE A 216 -11.04 0.90 14.05
N VAL A 217 -12.23 0.73 13.46
CA VAL A 217 -13.09 1.89 13.13
C VAL A 217 -13.72 2.55 14.35
N ASN A 218 -13.86 1.82 15.46
CA ASN A 218 -14.40 2.36 16.72
C ASN A 218 -13.31 2.85 17.70
N SER A 219 -12.03 2.84 17.31
CA SER A 219 -10.95 3.42 18.12
C SER A 219 -10.59 4.84 17.67
N PRO A 220 -9.92 5.64 18.52
CA PRO A 220 -9.34 6.91 18.09
C PRO A 220 -8.33 6.73 16.94
N LYS A 221 -8.13 7.81 16.17
CA LYS A 221 -7.05 7.88 15.18
C LYS A 221 -5.69 7.79 15.84
N GLU A 222 -4.76 7.16 15.15
CA GLU A 222 -3.38 6.94 15.59
C GLU A 222 -2.48 8.11 15.15
N HIS A 223 -1.44 8.40 15.93
CA HIS A 223 -0.52 9.54 15.74
C HIS A 223 0.95 9.10 15.63
#